data_AF-I9DV96-F1
#
_entry.id   AF-I9DV96-F1
#
_cell.length_a   1.000
_cell.length_b   1.000
_cell.length_c   1.000
_cell.angle_alpha   90.00
_cell.angle_beta   90.00
_cell.angle_gamma   90.00
#
_symmetry.space_group_name_H-M   'P 1'
#
loop_
_entity.id
_entity.type
_entity.pdbx_description
1 polymer ?
#
loop_
_entity_poly.entity_id
_entity_poly.type
_entity_poly.pdbx_seq_one_letter_code
_entity_poly.pdbx_strand_id
1 'polypeptide(L)'
;MKTALTKDARCTVTAIGRAMPGSSDKVSIKRADRLLSNANLQRELPLIYSAMTKSVVSSKSQPLILIDWSNADTVKRHFILRASMSADGRALTLLQKVAAAEDYTCPHVHRTFLNQLKAMLPKDCKPVLSLMLASKCPGLNRYAN
;
A
#
# COMPACT_ATOMS: atom_id res chain seq x y z
N MET A 1 1.54 22.56 -2.12
CA MET A 1 0.26 21.82 -2.10
C MET A 1 0.17 21.09 -0.76
N LYS A 2 -0.66 21.55 0.18
CA LYS A 2 -0.77 20.94 1.53
C LYS A 2 -1.98 20.00 1.51
N THR A 3 -1.76 18.69 1.43
CA THR A 3 -2.84 17.69 1.40
C THR A 3 -3.36 17.41 2.82
N ALA A 4 -4.65 17.10 3.00
CA ALA A 4 -5.24 16.75 4.30
C ALA A 4 -4.46 15.65 5.04
N LEU A 5 -3.87 14.72 4.28
CA LEU A 5 -3.03 13.64 4.79
C LEU A 5 -1.80 14.15 5.56
N THR A 6 -1.22 15.28 5.15
CA THR A 6 -0.01 15.86 5.78
C THR A 6 -0.29 16.70 7.03
N LYS A 7 -1.53 17.14 7.25
CA LYS A 7 -1.91 17.95 8.42
C LYS A 7 -2.65 17.15 9.48
N ASP A 8 -3.66 16.39 9.07
CA ASP A 8 -4.62 15.79 10.01
C ASP A 8 -4.62 14.25 9.97
N ALA A 9 -3.75 13.64 9.15
CA ALA A 9 -3.73 12.19 8.86
C ALA A 9 -5.11 11.63 8.43
N ARG A 10 -6.04 12.48 8.00
CA ARG A 10 -7.38 12.07 7.55
C ARG A 10 -7.34 11.69 6.08
N CYS A 11 -7.62 10.41 5.81
CA CYS A 11 -7.63 9.84 4.46
C CYS A 11 -9.05 9.45 4.01
N THR A 12 -10.07 10.26 4.33
CA THR A 12 -11.42 10.06 3.79
C THR A 12 -11.58 10.83 2.48
N VAL A 13 -12.44 10.33 1.57
CA VAL A 13 -12.76 11.01 0.30
C VAL A 13 -13.20 12.46 0.55
N THR A 14 -13.99 12.69 1.60
CA THR A 14 -14.41 14.01 2.02
C THR A 14 -13.24 14.90 2.45
N ALA A 15 -12.33 14.39 3.28
CA ALA A 15 -11.18 15.17 3.75
C ALA A 15 -10.22 15.52 2.59
N ILE A 16 -9.98 14.56 1.69
CA ILE A 16 -9.19 14.79 0.48
C ILE A 16 -9.86 15.85 -0.40
N GLY A 17 -11.16 15.71 -0.66
CA GLY A 17 -11.94 16.65 -1.45
C GLY A 17 -11.89 18.07 -0.89
N ARG A 18 -12.09 18.26 0.42
CA ARG A 18 -12.04 19.59 1.05
C ARG A 18 -10.65 20.24 1.01
N ALA A 19 -9.58 19.44 0.98
CA ALA A 19 -8.21 19.95 0.86
C ALA A 19 -7.78 20.21 -0.58
N MET A 20 -8.57 19.80 -1.59
CA MET A 20 -8.29 20.07 -2.99
C MET A 20 -8.77 21.47 -3.39
N PRO A 21 -7.99 22.20 -4.21
CA PRO A 21 -8.45 23.47 -4.76
C PRO A 21 -9.65 23.25 -5.69
N GLY A 22 -10.68 24.08 -5.54
CA GLY A 22 -11.88 24.03 -6.36
C GLY A 22 -12.88 25.12 -5.98
N SER A 23 -13.98 25.20 -6.72
CA SER A 23 -15.00 26.23 -6.55
C SER A 23 -15.86 26.06 -5.30
N SER A 24 -16.01 24.83 -4.80
CA SER A 24 -16.70 24.54 -3.53
C SER A 24 -16.32 23.15 -3.01
N ASP A 25 -16.49 22.93 -1.70
CA ASP A 25 -16.31 21.61 -1.05
C ASP A 25 -17.08 20.51 -1.80
N LYS A 26 -18.35 20.75 -2.13
CA LYS A 26 -19.20 19.77 -2.83
C LYS A 26 -18.61 19.34 -4.18
N VAL A 27 -18.09 20.30 -4.94
CA VAL A 27 -17.48 20.02 -6.25
C VAL A 27 -16.15 19.28 -6.07
N SER A 28 -15.31 19.71 -5.13
CA SER A 28 -14.01 19.07 -4.89
C SER A 28 -14.14 17.66 -4.31
N ILE A 29 -15.12 17.40 -3.45
CA ILE A 29 -15.43 16.06 -2.95
C ILE A 29 -15.88 15.15 -4.09
N LYS A 30 -16.77 15.60 -4.98
CA LYS A 30 -17.15 14.83 -6.18
C LYS A 30 -15.97 14.54 -7.10
N ARG A 31 -15.01 15.47 -7.21
CA ARG A 31 -13.78 15.26 -7.98
C ARG A 31 -12.88 14.19 -7.35
N ALA A 32 -12.68 14.25 -6.04
CA ALA A 32 -11.93 13.23 -5.30
C ALA A 32 -12.58 11.84 -5.43
N ASP A 33 -13.90 11.77 -5.29
CA ASP A 33 -14.70 10.55 -5.47
C ASP A 33 -14.53 9.96 -6.87
N ARG A 34 -14.75 10.76 -7.92
CA ARG A 34 -14.55 10.34 -9.33
C ARG A 34 -13.12 9.88 -9.62
N LEU A 35 -12.12 10.52 -9.01
CA LEU A 35 -10.72 10.13 -9.17
C LEU A 35 -10.48 8.73 -8.58
N LEU A 36 -10.98 8.48 -7.37
CA LEU A 36 -10.82 7.20 -6.68
C LEU A 36 -11.59 6.06 -7.37
N SER A 37 -12.75 6.36 -7.95
CA SER A 37 -13.56 5.41 -8.72
C SER A 37 -13.13 5.25 -10.18
N ASN A 38 -12.06 5.92 -10.63
CA ASN A 38 -11.63 5.87 -12.03
C ASN A 38 -10.98 4.52 -12.37
N ALA A 39 -11.68 3.68 -13.13
CA ALA A 39 -11.20 2.36 -13.53
C ALA A 39 -9.90 2.39 -14.35
N ASN A 40 -9.63 3.45 -15.12
CA ASN A 40 -8.37 3.60 -15.85
C ASN A 40 -7.21 3.78 -14.87
N LEU A 41 -7.39 4.64 -13.87
CA LEU A 41 -6.39 4.84 -12.81
C LEU A 41 -6.16 3.56 -12.01
N GLN A 42 -7.22 2.82 -11.69
CA GLN A 42 -7.11 1.52 -10.99
C GLN A 42 -6.29 0.51 -11.79
N ARG A 43 -6.44 0.48 -13.13
CA ARG A 43 -5.62 -0.37 -14.01
C ARG A 43 -4.15 0.06 -14.05
N GLU A 44 -3.88 1.35 -13.88
CA GLU A 44 -2.52 1.91 -13.89
C GLU A 44 -1.81 1.84 -12.52
N LEU A 45 -2.54 1.60 -11.43
CA LEU A 45 -1.97 1.51 -10.08
C LEU A 45 -0.70 0.63 -9.98
N PRO A 46 -0.62 -0.56 -10.61
CA PRO A 46 0.60 -1.36 -10.57
C PRO A 46 1.83 -0.62 -11.13
N LEU A 47 1.65 0.19 -12.19
CA LEU A 47 2.73 0.99 -12.79
C LEU A 47 3.12 2.15 -11.87
N ILE A 48 2.13 2.82 -11.26
CA ILE A 48 2.36 3.90 -10.29
C ILE A 48 3.15 3.38 -9.09
N TYR A 49 2.71 2.26 -8.50
CA TYR A 49 3.44 1.60 -7.42
C TYR A 49 4.85 1.19 -7.83
N SER A 50 5.04 0.66 -9.04
CA SER A 50 6.36 0.28 -9.55
C SER A 50 7.29 1.49 -9.67
N ALA A 51 6.82 2.60 -10.24
CA ALA A 51 7.60 3.82 -10.37
C ALA A 51 7.99 4.41 -8.99
N MET A 52 7.03 4.48 -8.06
CA MET A 52 7.30 4.96 -6.69
C MET A 52 8.28 4.04 -5.96
N THR A 53 8.08 2.72 -6.05
CA THR A 53 8.96 1.74 -5.41
C THR A 53 10.39 1.87 -5.94
N LYS A 54 10.57 1.97 -7.26
CA LYS A 54 11.90 2.18 -7.85
C LYS A 54 12.54 3.46 -7.36
N SER A 55 11.81 4.58 -7.32
CA SER A 55 12.33 5.86 -6.84
C SER A 55 12.73 5.84 -5.37
N VAL A 56 12.01 5.08 -4.54
CA VAL A 56 12.23 5.01 -3.10
C VAL A 56 13.36 4.02 -2.75
N VAL A 57 13.46 2.92 -3.52
CA VAL A 57 14.42 1.83 -3.29
C VAL A 57 15.76 2.06 -3.98
N SER A 58 15.82 2.81 -5.09
CA SER A 58 17.04 2.99 -5.90
C SER A 58 18.26 3.53 -5.13
N SER A 59 18.05 4.18 -3.98
CA SER A 59 19.11 4.69 -3.12
C SER A 59 19.70 3.64 -2.15
N LYS A 60 19.13 2.44 -2.06
CA LYS A 60 19.48 1.44 -1.01
C LYS A 60 19.75 0.07 -1.61
N SER A 61 20.94 -0.47 -1.35
CA SER A 61 21.34 -1.82 -1.77
C SER A 61 20.60 -2.93 -1.02
N GLN A 62 20.25 -2.68 0.25
CA GLN A 62 19.64 -3.67 1.14
C GLN A 62 18.48 -3.07 1.97
N PRO A 63 17.33 -2.74 1.37
CA PRO A 63 16.22 -2.12 2.09
C PRO A 63 15.55 -3.10 3.06
N LEU A 64 15.23 -2.64 4.27
CA LEU A 64 14.33 -3.34 5.19
C LEU A 64 12.88 -3.06 4.79
N ILE A 65 12.14 -4.09 4.39
CA ILE A 65 10.74 -4.00 4.00
C ILE A 65 9.89 -4.74 5.04
N LEU A 66 9.00 -4.01 5.69
CA LEU A 66 8.00 -4.54 6.61
C LEU A 66 6.77 -4.98 5.81
N ILE A 67 6.31 -6.19 6.06
CA ILE A 67 5.09 -6.74 5.48
C ILE A 67 4.12 -7.07 6.61
N ASP A 68 2.96 -6.43 6.61
CA ASP A 68 1.94 -6.59 7.64
C ASP A 68 0.53 -6.65 7.06
N TRP A 69 -0.38 -7.19 7.88
CA TRP A 69 -1.82 -7.12 7.63
C TRP A 69 -2.47 -6.09 8.55
N SER A 70 -3.42 -5.32 8.00
CA SER A 70 -4.27 -4.41 8.77
C SER A 70 -5.74 -4.54 8.37
N ASN A 71 -6.66 -4.15 9.25
CA ASN A 71 -8.09 -4.13 8.90
C ASN A 71 -8.37 -2.95 7.96
N ALA A 72 -9.11 -3.19 6.87
CA ALA A 72 -9.54 -2.13 5.97
C ALA A 72 -10.85 -1.47 6.44
N ASP A 73 -11.65 -2.21 7.21
CA ASP A 73 -12.93 -1.75 7.76
C ASP A 73 -13.13 -2.23 9.20
N THR A 74 -14.07 -1.59 9.91
CA THR A 74 -14.36 -1.88 11.32
C THR A 74 -15.05 -3.24 11.53
N VAL A 75 -15.67 -3.78 10.48
CA VAL A 75 -16.44 -5.04 10.51
C VAL A 75 -15.55 -6.24 10.13
N LYS A 76 -14.28 -6.00 9.79
CA LYS A 76 -13.28 -6.98 9.36
C LYS A 76 -13.72 -7.80 8.13
N ARG A 77 -14.45 -7.17 7.21
CA ARG A 77 -14.80 -7.80 5.93
C ARG A 77 -13.65 -7.78 4.94
N HIS A 78 -12.79 -6.77 5.06
CA HIS A 78 -11.63 -6.62 4.22
C HIS A 78 -10.37 -6.36 5.05
N PHE A 79 -9.26 -6.89 4.55
CA PHE A 79 -7.94 -6.74 5.11
C PHE A 79 -7.00 -6.14 4.07
N ILE A 80 -6.01 -5.38 4.53
CA ILE A 80 -4.96 -4.81 3.69
C ILE A 80 -3.67 -5.55 3.99
N LEU A 81 -3.10 -6.23 2.99
CA LEU A 81 -1.71 -6.69 3.02
C LEU A 81 -0.84 -5.57 2.46
N ARG A 82 0.12 -5.10 3.25
CA ARG A 82 0.97 -3.95 2.89
C ARG A 82 2.44 -4.30 3.02
N ALA A 83 3.22 -3.84 2.05
CA ALA A 83 4.67 -3.77 2.11
C ALA A 83 5.06 -2.30 2.27
N SER A 84 5.87 -1.99 3.29
CA SER A 84 6.33 -0.64 3.57
C SER A 84 7.81 -0.61 3.95
N MET A 85 8.46 0.53 3.73
CA MET A 85 9.83 0.77 4.17
C MET A 85 9.85 2.05 5.02
N SER A 86 10.68 2.07 6.06
CA SER A 86 10.91 3.29 6.83
C SER A 86 11.75 4.29 6.03
N ALA A 87 11.29 5.53 5.94
CA ALA A 87 12.06 6.67 5.46
C ALA A 87 11.71 7.89 6.32
N ASP A 88 12.73 8.54 6.88
CA ASP A 88 12.60 9.76 7.70
C ASP A 88 11.55 9.65 8.81
N GLY A 89 11.52 8.50 9.51
CA GLY A 89 10.57 8.24 10.60
C GLY A 89 9.13 7.97 10.14
N ARG A 90 8.90 7.77 8.84
CA ARG A 90 7.59 7.45 8.26
C ARG A 90 7.63 6.14 7.50
N ALA A 91 6.53 5.39 7.55
CA ALA A 91 6.35 4.22 6.69
C ALA A 91 5.93 4.66 5.28
N LEU A 92 6.78 4.41 4.28
CA LEU A 92 6.46 4.56 2.87
C LEU A 92 5.92 3.24 2.32
N THR A 93 4.65 3.25 1.89
CA THR A 93 4.02 2.09 1.25
C THR A 93 4.63 1.85 -0.12
N LEU A 94 5.19 0.66 -0.32
CA LEU A 94 5.72 0.21 -1.61
C LEU A 94 4.64 -0.50 -2.44
N LEU A 95 3.83 -1.32 -1.78
CA LEU A 95 2.74 -2.06 -2.39
C LEU A 95 1.66 -2.35 -1.35
N GLN A 96 0.40 -2.36 -1.76
CA GLN A 96 -0.70 -2.87 -0.93
C GLN A 96 -1.70 -3.65 -1.77
N LYS A 97 -2.40 -4.59 -1.15
CA LYS A 97 -3.57 -5.27 -1.71
C LYS A 97 -4.67 -5.36 -0.67
N VAL A 98 -5.90 -5.17 -1.13
CA VAL A 98 -7.10 -5.47 -0.34
C VAL A 98 -7.48 -6.92 -0.61
N ALA A 99 -7.73 -7.67 0.46
CA ALA A 99 -8.23 -9.04 0.40
C ALA A 99 -9.55 -9.11 1.18
N ALA A 100 -10.44 -10.00 0.74
CA ALA A 100 -11.65 -10.32 1.50
C ALA A 100 -11.29 -11.13 2.77
N ALA A 101 -12.23 -11.28 3.68
CA ALA A 101 -12.00 -11.97 4.95
C ALA A 101 -11.61 -13.44 4.77
N GLU A 102 -12.13 -14.09 3.72
CA GLU A 102 -11.86 -15.49 3.38
C GLU A 102 -10.42 -15.69 2.90
N ASP A 103 -9.80 -14.62 2.39
CA ASP A 103 -8.43 -14.57 1.89
C ASP A 103 -7.43 -14.06 2.92
N TYR A 104 -7.89 -13.76 4.14
CA TYR A 104 -7.05 -13.29 5.21
C TYR A 104 -5.99 -14.33 5.55
N THR A 105 -4.71 -13.94 5.48
CA THR A 105 -3.54 -14.81 5.71
C THR A 105 -3.40 -16.00 4.76
N CYS A 106 -4.19 -16.06 3.68
CA CYS A 106 -4.13 -17.14 2.71
C CYS A 106 -2.76 -17.19 1.98
N PRO A 107 -2.09 -18.37 1.93
CA PRO A 107 -0.75 -18.49 1.32
C PRO A 107 -0.68 -18.07 -0.14
N HIS A 108 -1.75 -18.30 -0.92
CA HIS A 108 -1.79 -17.97 -2.34
C HIS A 108 -1.83 -16.44 -2.57
N VAL A 109 -2.58 -15.69 -1.76
CA VAL A 109 -2.59 -14.22 -1.77
C VAL A 109 -1.22 -13.69 -1.39
N HIS A 110 -0.62 -14.25 -0.34
CA HIS A 110 0.70 -13.82 0.12
C HIS A 110 1.79 -14.08 -0.93
N ARG A 111 1.79 -15.26 -1.57
CA ARG A 111 2.73 -15.60 -2.64
C ARG A 111 2.57 -14.66 -3.84
N THR A 112 1.34 -14.41 -4.26
CA THR A 112 1.06 -13.49 -5.37
C THR A 112 1.51 -12.06 -5.05
N PHE A 113 1.32 -11.63 -3.79
CA PHE A 113 1.79 -10.34 -3.31
C PHE A 113 3.32 -10.22 -3.33
N LEU A 114 4.04 -11.23 -2.81
CA LEU A 114 5.50 -11.25 -2.82
C LEU A 114 6.09 -11.29 -4.23
N ASN A 115 5.48 -12.06 -5.14
CA ASN A 115 5.91 -12.10 -6.54
C ASN A 115 5.78 -10.73 -7.21
N GLN A 116 4.68 -10.03 -6.97
CA GLN A 116 4.48 -8.67 -7.48
C GLN A 116 5.48 -7.69 -6.87
N LEU A 117 5.72 -7.75 -5.56
CA LEU A 117 6.71 -6.92 -4.90
C LEU A 117 8.11 -7.14 -5.50
N LYS A 118 8.52 -8.41 -5.67
CA LYS A 118 9.80 -8.78 -6.29
C LYS A 118 9.94 -8.20 -7.71
N ALA A 119 8.88 -8.25 -8.52
CA ALA A 119 8.87 -7.70 -9.87
C ALA A 119 9.00 -6.16 -9.93
N MET A 120 8.66 -5.46 -8.84
CA MET A 120 8.75 -4.01 -8.73
C MET A 120 10.10 -3.51 -8.22
N LEU A 121 10.86 -4.36 -7.52
CA LEU A 121 12.17 -4.00 -6.97
C LEU A 121 13.25 -3.95 -8.08
N PRO A 122 14.28 -3.10 -7.94
CA PRO A 122 15.45 -3.12 -8.82
C PRO A 122 16.15 -4.49 -8.81
N LYS A 123 16.76 -4.89 -9.94
CA LYS A 123 17.38 -6.21 -10.09
C LYS A 123 18.48 -6.50 -9.07
N ASP A 124 19.25 -5.49 -8.70
CA ASP A 124 20.40 -5.62 -7.78
C ASP A 124 20.00 -5.37 -6.32
N CYS A 125 18.72 -5.14 -6.05
CA CYS A 125 18.20 -4.93 -4.70
C CYS A 125 18.16 -6.26 -3.93
N LYS A 126 18.73 -6.27 -2.72
CA LYS A 126 18.69 -7.41 -1.79
C LYS A 126 17.80 -7.05 -0.58
N PRO A 127 16.46 -7.09 -0.70
CA PRO A 127 15.60 -6.68 0.40
C PRO A 127 15.72 -7.63 1.60
N VAL A 128 15.68 -7.08 2.82
CA VAL A 128 15.41 -7.85 4.04
C VAL A 128 13.92 -7.74 4.32
N LEU A 129 13.21 -8.86 4.32
CA LEU A 129 11.77 -8.88 4.60
C LEU A 129 11.53 -9.21 6.06
N SER A 130 10.75 -8.37 6.75
CA SER A 130 10.22 -8.67 8.08
C SER A 130 8.70 -8.78 8.00
N LEU A 131 8.17 -9.97 8.27
CA LEU A 131 6.74 -10.23 8.25
C LEU A 131 6.18 -10.11 9.66
N MET A 132 5.38 -9.07 9.88
CA MET A 132 4.56 -8.95 11.07
C MET A 132 3.28 -9.76 10.85
N LEU A 133 3.38 -11.06 11.14
CA LEU A 133 2.20 -11.93 11.22
C LEU A 133 1.40 -11.55 12.46
N ALA A 134 0.12 -11.23 12.27
CA ALA A 134 -0.85 -11.16 13.36
C ALA A 134 -1.13 -12.59 13.89
N SER A 135 -0.17 -13.18 14.60
CA SER A 135 -0.28 -14.36 15.48
C SER A 135 -0.90 -15.69 14.96
N LYS A 136 -1.34 -15.83 13.71
CA LYS A 136 -1.89 -17.12 13.22
C LYS A 136 -1.58 -17.38 11.73
N CYS A 137 -0.49 -18.10 11.45
CA CYS A 137 -0.36 -18.93 10.24
C CYS A 137 0.91 -19.82 10.30
N PRO A 138 0.78 -21.16 10.43
CA PRO A 138 1.91 -22.07 10.28
C PRO A 138 2.19 -22.33 8.80
N GLY A 139 3.40 -22.04 8.32
CA GLY A 139 3.87 -22.52 7.00
C GLY A 139 4.78 -21.62 6.16
N LEU A 140 5.11 -20.40 6.59
CA LEU A 140 5.80 -19.43 5.70
C LEU A 140 7.34 -19.44 5.74
N ASN A 141 7.98 -20.34 6.51
CA ASN A 141 9.44 -20.37 6.71
C ASN A 141 10.29 -20.71 5.45
N ARG A 142 9.69 -20.77 4.26
CA ARG A 142 10.37 -21.18 3.02
C ARG A 142 10.76 -20.04 2.07
N TYR A 143 10.52 -18.78 2.42
CA TYR A 143 10.76 -17.63 1.51
C TYR A 143 11.82 -16.64 1.99
N ALA A 144 12.55 -16.98 3.06
CA ALA A 144 13.57 -16.13 3.67
C ALA A 144 15.02 -16.54 3.34
N ASN A 145 15.24 -17.40 2.34
CA ASN A 145 16.56 -17.72 1.79
C ASN A 145 16.58 -17.48 0.28
#